data_AF-A0A3P1XZR3-F1
#
_entry.id   AF-A0A3P1XZR3-F1
#
_cell.length_a   1.000
_cell.length_b   1.000
_cell.length_c   1.000
_cell.angle_alpha   90.00
_cell.angle_beta   90.00
_cell.angle_gamma   90.00
#
_symmetry.space_group_name_H-M   'P 1'
#
loop_
_entity.id
_entity.type
_entity.pdbx_description
1 polymer ?
#
loop_
_entity_poly.entity_id
_entity_poly.type
_entity_poly.pdbx_seq_one_letter_code
_entity_poly.pdbx_strand_id
1 'polypeptide(L)'
;MRNNDVISGLFATLFGAALFVATWLEPKLTFIAKTSDGVPGAGFFPYLMSGSVALLGTALTVKGLGRRDTAAAPIPRENLRLLFGTLAGLIGFLVLWPLTGHFYPLALLLCLFLNRLLKRSWLFAVVYSLGLCLLAYLVFTLGFSVQFNA
;
A
#
# COMPACT_ATOMS: atom_id res chain seq x y z
N MET A 1 15.25 20.15 2.54
CA MET A 1 14.45 18.94 2.16
C MET A 1 15.29 17.66 1.99
N ARG A 2 16.62 17.73 1.81
CA ARG A 2 17.48 16.53 1.66
C ARG A 2 17.33 15.59 2.87
N ASN A 3 17.37 16.12 4.09
CA ASN A 3 17.26 15.26 5.27
C ASN A 3 15.92 14.52 5.34
N ASN A 4 14.79 15.14 4.98
CA ASN A 4 13.49 14.49 5.04
C ASN A 4 13.35 13.39 3.96
N ASP A 5 13.78 13.65 2.72
CA ASP A 5 13.74 12.66 1.63
C ASP A 5 14.66 11.47 1.94
N VAL A 6 15.85 11.71 2.50
CA VAL A 6 16.79 10.66 2.92
C VAL A 6 16.25 9.87 4.11
N ILE A 7 15.70 10.52 5.14
CA ILE A 7 15.14 9.83 6.32
C ILE A 7 13.92 8.98 5.92
N SER A 8 12.99 9.55 5.16
CA SER A 8 11.82 8.80 4.67
C SER A 8 12.20 7.68 3.71
N GLY A 9 13.18 7.91 2.82
CA GLY A 9 13.72 6.90 1.92
C GLY A 9 14.41 5.76 2.69
N LEU A 10 15.23 6.08 3.69
CA LEU A 10 15.93 5.09 4.51
C LEU A 10 14.93 4.26 5.32
N PHE A 11 13.92 4.91 5.93
CA PHE A 11 12.86 4.22 6.63
C PHE A 11 12.10 3.25 5.69
N ALA A 12 11.67 3.72 4.52
CA ALA A 12 10.99 2.89 3.53
C ALA A 12 11.86 1.73 3.03
N THR A 13 13.15 1.98 2.83
CA THR A 13 14.12 0.95 2.41
C THR A 13 14.25 -0.13 3.46
N LEU A 14 14.52 0.25 4.71
CA LEU A 14 14.71 -0.69 5.81
C LEU A 14 13.41 -1.46 6.11
N PHE A 15 12.27 -0.78 6.12
CA PHE A 15 10.97 -1.40 6.31
C PHE A 15 10.63 -2.38 5.19
N GLY A 16 10.80 -1.97 3.93
CA GLY A 16 10.59 -2.83 2.77
C GLY A 16 11.52 -4.05 2.77
N ALA A 17 12.82 -3.84 3.05
CA ALA A 17 13.79 -4.92 3.12
C ALA A 17 13.51 -5.90 4.27
N ALA A 18 13.12 -5.40 5.45
CA ALA A 18 12.72 -6.24 6.57
C ALA A 18 11.49 -7.10 6.24
N LEU A 19 10.46 -6.51 5.61
CA LEU A 19 9.30 -7.26 5.14
C LEU A 19 9.65 -8.25 4.03
N PHE A 20 10.58 -7.90 3.15
CA PHE A 20 11.03 -8.79 2.08
C PHE A 20 11.75 -10.01 2.65
N VAL A 21 12.65 -9.81 3.62
CA VAL A 21 13.29 -10.91 4.33
C VAL A 21 12.27 -11.75 5.09
N ALA A 22 11.32 -11.11 5.80
CA ALA A 22 10.28 -11.83 6.53
C ALA A 22 9.38 -12.68 5.60
N THR A 23 9.00 -12.14 4.44
CA THR A 23 8.20 -12.88 3.44
C THR A 23 9.00 -13.99 2.77
N TRP A 24 10.30 -13.78 2.52
CA TRP A 24 11.19 -14.80 1.98
C TRP A 24 11.41 -15.98 2.94
N LEU A 25 11.52 -15.70 4.23
CA LEU A 25 11.73 -16.72 5.26
C LEU A 25 10.46 -17.53 5.57
N GLU A 26 9.27 -16.95 5.35
CA GLU A 26 8.01 -17.63 5.60
C GLU A 26 7.62 -18.54 4.42
N PRO A 27 7.59 -19.87 4.56
CA PRO A 27 7.36 -20.80 3.46
C PRO A 27 6.02 -20.66 2.74
N LYS A 28 5.07 -19.93 3.35
CA LYS A 28 3.73 -19.64 2.82
C LYS A 28 3.64 -18.31 2.06
N LEU A 29 4.65 -17.44 2.19
CA LEU A 29 4.68 -16.08 1.61
C LEU A 29 5.75 -15.93 0.50
N THR A 30 6.08 -17.04 -0.16
CA THR A 30 7.17 -17.10 -1.12
C THR A 30 6.72 -16.81 -2.55
N PHE A 31 7.66 -16.43 -3.42
CA PHE A 31 7.47 -16.30 -4.86
C PHE A 31 7.16 -17.64 -5.57
N ILE A 32 7.44 -18.77 -4.92
CA ILE A 32 7.26 -20.11 -5.49
C ILE A 32 5.78 -20.48 -5.42
N ALA A 33 5.16 -20.71 -6.58
CA ALA A 33 3.81 -21.24 -6.67
C ALA A 33 3.79 -22.66 -6.08
N LYS A 34 3.15 -22.82 -4.92
CA LYS A 34 2.90 -24.13 -4.27
C LYS A 34 1.47 -24.62 -4.49
N THR A 35 0.70 -23.96 -5.36
CA THR A 35 -0.65 -24.39 -5.72
C THR A 35 -0.58 -25.57 -6.70
N SER A 36 -1.57 -26.47 -6.64
CA SER A 36 -1.66 -27.62 -7.55
C SER A 36 -1.71 -27.22 -9.03
N ASP A 37 -2.20 -26.02 -9.30
CA ASP A 37 -2.52 -25.54 -10.65
C ASP A 37 -1.37 -24.66 -11.22
N GLY A 38 -0.26 -24.51 -10.49
CA GLY A 38 0.92 -23.74 -10.90
C GLY A 38 0.76 -22.22 -10.84
N VAL A 39 -0.37 -21.71 -10.34
CA VAL A 39 -0.68 -20.28 -10.24
C VAL A 39 -0.08 -19.68 -8.96
N PRO A 40 0.52 -18.46 -8.99
CA PRO A 40 1.03 -17.82 -7.79
C PRO A 40 -0.08 -17.61 -6.74
N GLY A 41 0.10 -18.13 -5.54
CA GLY A 41 -0.89 -18.01 -4.46
C GLY A 41 -0.82 -16.67 -3.71
N ALA A 42 -1.66 -16.51 -2.68
CA ALA A 42 -1.77 -15.30 -1.87
C ALA A 42 -0.43 -14.77 -1.30
N GLY A 43 0.54 -15.66 -1.07
CA GLY A 43 1.87 -15.32 -0.58
C GLY A 43 2.75 -14.52 -1.56
N PHE A 44 2.40 -14.52 -2.85
CA PHE A 44 3.19 -13.87 -3.89
C PHE A 44 3.14 -12.34 -3.83
N PHE A 45 1.98 -11.78 -3.48
CA PHE A 45 1.77 -10.33 -3.45
C PHE A 45 2.59 -9.62 -2.35
N PRO A 46 2.58 -10.07 -1.08
CA PRO A 46 3.43 -9.49 -0.04
C PRO A 46 4.93 -9.48 -0.40
N TYR A 47 5.41 -10.52 -1.08
CA TYR A 47 6.79 -10.62 -1.55
C TYR A 47 7.12 -9.55 -2.60
N LEU A 48 6.28 -9.40 -3.63
CA LEU A 48 6.46 -8.36 -4.65
C LEU A 48 6.36 -6.94 -4.07
N MET A 49 5.40 -6.70 -3.18
CA MET A 49 5.18 -5.38 -2.60
C MET A 49 6.32 -4.97 -1.68
N SER A 50 6.80 -5.88 -0.83
CA SER A 50 7.93 -5.59 0.07
C SER A 50 9.21 -5.28 -0.72
N GLY A 51 9.50 -6.03 -1.79
CA GLY A 51 10.61 -5.75 -2.71
C GLY A 51 10.45 -4.40 -3.41
N SER A 52 9.24 -4.08 -3.90
CA SER A 52 8.95 -2.80 -4.56
C SER A 52 9.13 -1.61 -3.60
N VAL A 53 8.67 -1.73 -2.36
CA VAL A 53 8.86 -0.70 -1.32
C VAL A 53 10.34 -0.50 -1.00
N ALA A 54 11.11 -1.59 -0.89
CA ALA A 54 12.56 -1.51 -0.65
C ALA A 54 13.28 -0.78 -1.81
N LEU A 55 12.93 -1.10 -3.05
CA LEU A 55 13.48 -0.48 -4.26
C LEU A 55 13.14 1.01 -4.35
N LEU A 56 11.86 1.36 -4.18
CA LEU A 56 11.41 2.76 -4.22
C LEU A 56 12.00 3.58 -3.07
N GLY A 57 12.10 3.00 -1.87
CA GLY A 57 12.80 3.61 -0.73
C GLY A 57 14.25 3.91 -1.07
N THR A 58 14.95 2.95 -1.68
CA THR A 58 16.36 3.11 -2.06
C THR A 58 16.52 4.23 -3.10
N ALA A 59 15.67 4.24 -4.13
CA ALA A 59 15.66 5.30 -5.13
C ALA A 59 15.41 6.68 -4.51
N LEU A 60 14.52 6.77 -3.52
CA LEU A 60 14.25 8.02 -2.80
C LEU A 60 15.47 8.47 -1.97
N THR A 61 16.14 7.55 -1.27
CA THR A 61 17.37 7.83 -0.54
C THR A 61 18.46 8.37 -1.46
N VAL A 62 18.73 7.70 -2.58
CA VAL A 62 19.74 8.13 -3.57
C VAL A 62 19.42 9.52 -4.11
N LYS A 63 18.14 9.78 -4.45
CA LYS A 63 17.69 11.09 -4.91
C LYS A 63 17.87 12.18 -3.84
N GLY A 64 17.62 11.84 -2.57
CA GLY A 64 17.78 12.75 -1.44
C GLY A 64 19.22 13.20 -1.24
N LEU A 65 20.19 12.29 -1.40
CA LEU A 65 21.62 12.58 -1.24
C LEU A 65 22.15 13.66 -2.21
N GLY A 66 21.54 13.80 -3.40
CA GLY A 66 21.93 14.76 -4.42
C GLY A 66 21.38 16.19 -4.26
N ARG A 67 20.52 16.46 -3.26
CA ARG A 67 19.88 17.77 -3.07
C ARG A 67 20.58 18.59 -1.98
N ARG A 68 20.74 19.91 -2.16
CA ARG A 68 21.22 20.80 -1.08
C ARG A 68 20.09 21.16 -0.12
N ASP A 69 20.40 21.27 1.16
CA ASP A 69 19.42 21.59 2.21
C ASP A 69 18.93 23.03 2.10
N THR A 70 17.72 23.21 1.58
CA THR A 70 16.87 24.34 1.95
C THR A 70 16.21 24.03 3.30
N ALA A 71 16.17 25.04 4.18
CA ALA A 71 15.59 24.96 5.53
C ALA A 71 14.25 24.23 5.53
N ALA A 72 14.04 23.36 6.51
CA ALA A 72 12.80 22.59 6.62
C ALA A 72 11.62 23.54 6.87
N ALA A 73 10.70 23.62 5.92
CA ALA A 73 9.45 24.34 6.12
C ALA A 73 8.61 23.62 7.19
N PRO A 74 7.94 24.36 8.09
CA PRO A 74 7.05 23.77 9.09
C PRO A 74 5.95 22.94 8.43
N ILE A 75 5.62 21.78 9.02
CA ILE A 75 4.58 20.88 8.52
C ILE A 75 3.22 21.55 8.66
N PRO A 76 2.46 21.78 7.56
CA PRO A 76 1.13 22.34 7.64
C PRO A 76 0.18 21.44 8.45
N ARG A 77 -0.66 22.02 9.31
CA ARG A 77 -1.68 21.27 10.08
C ARG A 77 -2.62 20.45 9.19
N GLU A 78 -2.85 20.90 7.96
CA GLU A 78 -3.63 20.17 6.96
C GLU A 78 -3.02 18.80 6.64
N ASN A 79 -1.68 18.70 6.57
CA ASN A 79 -1.01 17.44 6.31
C ASN A 79 -1.17 16.46 7.47
N LEU A 80 -1.20 16.95 8.71
CA LEU A 80 -1.51 16.11 9.88
C LEU A 80 -2.95 15.59 9.82
N ARG A 81 -3.92 16.44 9.45
CA ARG A 81 -5.31 16.02 9.27
C ARG A 81 -5.45 14.94 8.19
N LEU A 82 -4.76 15.10 7.06
CA LEU A 82 -4.74 14.11 5.99
C LEU A 82 -4.10 12.79 6.45
N LEU A 83 -2.98 12.86 7.19
CA LEU A 83 -2.31 11.70 7.75
C LEU A 83 -3.21 10.92 8.72
N PHE A 84 -3.73 11.59 9.75
CA PHE A 84 -4.59 10.95 10.74
C PHE A 84 -5.92 10.47 10.13
N GLY A 85 -6.49 11.21 9.17
CA GLY A 85 -7.67 10.77 8.44
C GLY A 85 -7.40 9.51 7.61
N THR A 86 -6.25 9.42 6.95
CA THR A 86 -5.84 8.23 6.18
C THR A 86 -5.65 7.03 7.10
N LEU A 87 -4.95 7.22 8.23
CA LEU A 87 -4.77 6.18 9.26
C LEU A 87 -6.12 5.71 9.82
N ALA A 88 -7.02 6.63 10.15
CA ALA A 88 -8.34 6.29 10.67
C ALA A 88 -9.17 5.48 9.66
N GLY A 89 -9.15 5.87 8.37
CA GLY A 89 -9.81 5.11 7.31
C GLY A 89 -9.24 3.71 7.16
N LEU A 90 -7.91 3.57 7.18
CA LEU A 90 -7.24 2.29 7.06
C LEU A 90 -7.54 1.37 8.25
N ILE A 91 -7.46 1.90 9.48
CA ILE A 91 -7.82 1.15 10.70
C ILE A 91 -9.29 0.73 10.66
N GLY A 92 -10.19 1.64 10.27
CA GLY A 92 -11.61 1.34 10.13
C GLY A 92 -11.86 0.21 9.14
N PHE A 93 -11.18 0.22 7.99
CA PHE A 93 -11.24 -0.87 7.02
C PHE A 93 -10.74 -2.20 7.60
N LEU A 94 -9.57 -2.19 8.26
CA LEU A 94 -8.96 -3.40 8.85
C LEU A 94 -9.80 -4.00 9.98
N VAL A 95 -10.61 -3.20 10.67
CA VAL A 95 -11.56 -3.68 11.69
C VAL A 95 -12.86 -4.17 11.05
N LEU A 96 -13.44 -3.42 10.11
CA LEU A 96 -14.74 -3.74 9.53
C LEU A 96 -14.69 -4.95 8.58
N TRP A 97 -13.60 -5.14 7.85
CA TRP A 97 -13.47 -6.27 6.92
C TRP A 97 -13.61 -7.63 7.60
N PRO A 98 -12.82 -7.99 8.63
CA PRO A 98 -12.96 -9.29 9.30
C PRO A 98 -14.32 -9.45 10.00
N LEU A 99 -14.97 -8.35 10.41
CA LEU A 99 -16.30 -8.41 11.06
C LEU A 99 -17.44 -8.65 10.07
N THR A 100 -17.32 -8.14 8.84
CA THR A 100 -18.42 -8.20 7.86
C THR A 100 -18.20 -9.23 6.77
N GLY A 101 -16.96 -9.64 6.51
CA GLY A 101 -16.61 -10.49 5.36
C GLY A 101 -16.71 -9.81 3.99
N HIS A 102 -17.09 -8.52 3.92
CA HIS A 102 -17.36 -7.82 2.67
C HIS A 102 -16.17 -6.97 2.20
N PHE A 103 -15.12 -7.62 1.67
CA PHE A 103 -13.89 -6.93 1.26
C PHE A 103 -14.11 -5.84 0.18
N TYR A 104 -14.69 -6.20 -0.97
CA TYR A 104 -14.79 -5.26 -2.11
C TYR A 104 -15.67 -4.04 -1.83
N PRO A 105 -16.86 -4.18 -1.21
CA PRO A 105 -17.66 -3.01 -0.83
C PRO A 105 -16.91 -2.09 0.14
N LEU A 106 -16.23 -2.65 1.15
CA LEU A 106 -15.44 -1.86 2.09
C LEU A 106 -14.23 -1.21 1.44
N ALA A 107 -13.57 -1.89 0.50
CA ALA A 107 -12.44 -1.33 -0.24
C ALA A 107 -12.89 -0.16 -1.14
N LEU A 108 -14.07 -0.26 -1.78
CA LEU A 108 -14.68 0.84 -2.51
C LEU A 108 -14.98 2.03 -1.60
N LEU A 109 -15.60 1.79 -0.44
CA LEU A 109 -15.90 2.84 0.53
C LEU A 109 -14.62 3.51 1.06
N LEU A 110 -13.58 2.73 1.34
CA LEU A 110 -12.27 3.26 1.73
C LEU A 110 -11.68 4.14 0.61
N CYS A 111 -11.67 3.67 -0.64
CA CYS A 111 -11.14 4.43 -1.77
C CYS A 111 -11.92 5.74 -1.99
N LEU A 112 -13.25 5.70 -1.89
CA LEU A 112 -14.10 6.88 -1.96
C LEU A 112 -13.78 7.84 -0.81
N PHE A 113 -13.72 7.34 0.42
CA PHE A 113 -13.36 8.12 1.60
C PHE A 113 -12.00 8.81 1.45
N LEU A 114 -10.96 8.07 1.04
CA LEU A 114 -9.62 8.62 0.85
C LEU A 114 -9.58 9.67 -0.26
N ASN A 115 -10.25 9.43 -1.39
CA ASN A 115 -10.34 10.42 -2.46
C ASN A 115 -11.07 11.69 -2.01
N ARG A 116 -12.11 11.56 -1.19
CA ARG A 116 -12.81 12.70 -0.59
C ARG A 116 -11.96 13.44 0.44
N LEU A 117 -11.22 12.71 1.28
CA LEU A 117 -10.27 13.27 2.24
C LEU A 117 -9.17 14.07 1.52
N LEU A 118 -8.70 13.58 0.37
CA LEU A 118 -7.76 14.23 -0.53
C LEU A 118 -8.41 15.33 -1.41
N LYS A 119 -9.67 15.71 -1.12
CA LYS A 119 -10.43 16.76 -1.81
C LYS A 119 -10.55 16.57 -3.34
N ARG A 120 -10.56 15.32 -3.82
CA ARG A 120 -10.77 15.01 -5.24
C ARG A 120 -12.25 15.19 -5.64
N SER A 121 -12.48 15.45 -6.93
CA SER A 121 -13.83 15.56 -7.49
C SER A 121 -14.58 14.23 -7.38
N TRP A 122 -15.91 14.28 -7.30
CA TRP A 122 -16.74 13.08 -7.16
C TRP A 122 -16.60 12.12 -8.35
N LEU A 123 -16.56 12.66 -9.58
CA LEU A 123 -16.35 11.86 -10.78
C LEU A 123 -15.02 11.10 -10.70
N PHE A 124 -13.93 11.80 -10.35
CA PHE A 124 -12.63 11.17 -10.19
C PHE A 124 -12.66 10.12 -9.08
N ALA A 125 -13.23 10.46 -7.92
CA ALA A 125 -13.30 9.55 -6.78
C ALA A 125 -14.03 8.25 -7.14
N VAL A 126 -15.19 8.34 -7.79
CA VAL A 126 -15.99 7.17 -8.19
C VAL A 126 -15.27 6.33 -9.24
N VAL A 127 -14.82 6.95 -10.34
CA VAL A 127 -14.14 6.23 -11.43
C VAL A 127 -12.86 5.57 -10.94
N TYR A 128 -12.05 6.29 -10.15
CA TYR A 128 -10.83 5.75 -9.57
C TYR A 128 -11.11 4.59 -8.62
N SER A 129 -12.12 4.73 -7.75
CA SER A 129 -12.43 3.69 -6.76
C SER A 129 -12.96 2.42 -7.44
N LEU A 130 -13.84 2.56 -8.44
CA LEU A 130 -14.31 1.43 -9.25
C LEU A 130 -13.17 0.78 -10.03
N GLY A 131 -12.32 1.57 -10.69
CA GLY A 131 -11.18 1.08 -11.43
C GLY A 131 -10.18 0.34 -10.56
N LEU A 132 -9.86 0.87 -9.37
CA LEU A 132 -8.94 0.24 -8.43
C LEU A 132 -9.53 -1.04 -7.84
N CYS A 133 -10.82 -1.05 -7.51
CA CYS A 133 -11.51 -2.23 -7.02
C CYS A 133 -11.57 -3.34 -8.09
N LEU A 134 -11.83 -2.97 -9.35
CA LEU A 134 -11.79 -3.90 -10.47
C LEU A 134 -10.38 -4.45 -10.67
N LEU A 135 -9.35 -3.59 -10.65
CA LEU A 135 -7.97 -4.02 -10.75
C LEU A 135 -7.60 -4.99 -9.61
N ALA A 136 -8.02 -4.69 -8.38
CA ALA A 136 -7.80 -5.59 -7.25
C ALA A 136 -8.50 -6.94 -7.47
N TYR A 137 -9.75 -6.96 -7.95
CA TYR A 137 -10.44 -8.19 -8.30
C TYR A 137 -9.68 -8.99 -9.37
N LEU A 138 -9.26 -8.35 -10.46
CA LEU A 138 -8.51 -9.00 -11.55
C LEU A 138 -7.17 -9.57 -11.05
N VAL A 139 -6.39 -8.79 -10.30
CA VAL A 139 -5.07 -9.23 -9.81
C VAL A 139 -5.20 -10.34 -8.78
N PHE A 140 -6.05 -10.16 -7.77
CA PHE A 140 -6.09 -11.08 -6.65
C PHE A 140 -6.97 -12.30 -6.91
N THR A 141 -8.15 -12.14 -7.50
CA THR A 141 -9.07 -13.27 -7.72
C THR A 141 -8.76 -14.03 -8.99
N LEU A 142 -8.46 -13.35 -10.09
CA LEU A 142 -8.10 -14.03 -11.34
C LEU A 142 -6.60 -14.33 -11.44
N GLY A 143 -5.75 -13.39 -11.04
CA GLY A 143 -4.30 -13.55 -11.14
C GLY A 143 -3.70 -14.44 -10.06
N PHE A 144 -4.11 -14.26 -8.80
CA PHE A 144 -3.56 -14.98 -7.65
C PHE A 144 -4.52 -16.00 -7.00
N SER A 145 -5.72 -16.17 -7.56
CA SER A 145 -6.76 -17.09 -7.05
C SER A 145 -7.08 -16.91 -5.56
N VAL A 146 -7.01 -15.68 -5.06
CA VAL A 146 -7.32 -15.30 -3.69
C VAL A 146 -8.78 -14.90 -3.57
N GLN A 147 -9.45 -15.50 -2.58
CA GLN A 147 -10.79 -15.11 -2.17
C GLN A 147 -10.71 -14.32 -0.85
N PHE A 148 -11.35 -13.15 -0.81
CA PHE A 148 -11.37 -12.28 0.36
C PHE A 148 -12.64 -12.38 1.20
N ASN A 149 -13.57 -13.24 0.77
CA ASN A 149 -14.74 -13.59 1.54
C ASN A 149 -14.33 -14.76 2.46
N ALA A 150 -14.53 -14.58 3.76
CA ALA A 150 -14.43 -15.66 4.74
C ALA A 150 -15.65 -16.59 4.64
#